data_AF-A0A553SS36-F1
#
_entry.id   AF-A0A553SS36-F1
#
_cell.length_a   1.000
_cell.length_b   1.000
_cell.length_c   1.000
_cell.angle_alpha   90.00
_cell.angle_beta   90.00
_cell.angle_gamma   90.00
#
_symmetry.space_group_name_H-M   'P 1'
#
loop_
_entity.id
_entity.type
_entity.pdbx_description
1 polymer ?
#
loop_
_entity_poly.entity_id
_entity_poly.type
_entity_poly.pdbx_seq_one_letter_code
_entity_poly.pdbx_strand_id
1 'polypeptide(L)'
;MKAKEHGISIVLNLFLGYLWIIFVNHIVAIANSFPNTLIFGGFFILLGTFLFWGIVNRITPFNTHRLNHPVRITGFASFFFVVVIYFL
;
A
#
# COMPACT_ATOMS: atom_id res chain seq x y z
N MET A 1 -8.81 0.78 24.86
CA MET A 1 -9.01 -0.05 23.65
C MET A 1 -8.79 0.75 22.37
N LYS A 2 -9.48 1.88 22.17
CA LYS A 2 -9.28 2.76 20.99
C LYS A 2 -7.82 3.13 20.67
N ALA A 3 -7.04 3.61 21.65
CA ALA A 3 -5.63 3.99 21.41
C ALA A 3 -4.74 2.82 20.94
N LYS A 4 -4.98 1.61 21.48
CA LYS A 4 -4.28 0.39 21.08
C LYS A 4 -4.62 0.01 19.64
N GLU A 5 -5.89 0.11 19.25
CA GLU A 5 -6.35 -0.16 17.88
C GLU A 5 -5.76 0.84 16.87
N HIS A 6 -5.70 2.13 17.23
CA HIS A 6 -5.00 3.13 16.42
C HIS A 6 -3.51 2.81 16.28
N GLY A 7 -2.82 2.47 17.38
CA GLY A 7 -1.40 2.11 17.33
C GLY A 7 -1.12 0.90 16.43
N ILE A 8 -1.92 -0.17 16.54
CA ILE A 8 -1.80 -1.34 15.67
C ILE A 8 -2.11 -0.99 14.21
N SER A 9 -3.14 -0.19 13.96
CA SER A 9 -3.48 0.28 12.61
C SER A 9 -2.34 1.08 11.98
N ILE A 10 -1.74 2.01 12.73
CA ILE A 10 -0.60 2.82 12.27
C ILE A 10 0.58 1.92 11.93
N VAL A 11 1.05 1.10 12.88
CA VAL A 11 2.23 0.23 12.68
C VAL A 11 2.04 -0.71 11.49
N LEU A 12 0.86 -1.33 11.39
CA LEU A 12 0.54 -2.22 10.28
C LEU A 12 0.56 -1.48 8.93
N ASN A 13 -0.06 -0.30 8.84
CA ASN A 13 -0.13 0.44 7.59
C ASN A 13 1.22 1.08 7.20
N LEU A 14 2.05 1.48 8.17
CA LEU A 14 3.44 1.88 7.91
C LEU A 14 4.23 0.73 7.29
N PHE A 15 4.11 -0.47 7.87
CA PHE A 15 4.77 -1.67 7.36
C PHE A 15 4.26 -2.06 5.96
N LEU A 16 2.94 -2.01 5.74
CA LEU A 16 2.35 -2.27 4.42
C LEU A 16 2.79 -1.22 3.39
N GLY A 17 2.91 0.06 3.78
CA GLY A 17 3.44 1.12 2.91
C GLY A 17 4.88 0.84 2.50
N TYR A 18 5.72 0.44 3.45
CA TYR A 18 7.09 0.02 3.18
C TYR A 18 7.16 -1.19 2.23
N LEU A 19 6.34 -2.22 2.46
CA LEU A 19 6.26 -3.37 1.56
C LEU A 19 5.79 -2.98 0.16
N TRP A 20 4.85 -2.05 0.05
CA TRP A 20 4.38 -1.55 -1.23
C TRP A 20 5.49 -0.84 -1.99
N ILE A 21 6.34 -0.04 -1.31
CA ILE A 21 7.51 0.60 -1.93
C ILE A 21 8.47 -0.44 -2.51
N ILE A 22 8.85 -1.46 -1.72
CA ILE A 22 9.74 -2.54 -2.18
C ILE A 22 9.13 -3.23 -3.40
N PHE A 23 7.84 -3.53 -3.34
CA PHE A 23 7.11 -4.17 -4.41
C PHE A 23 7.08 -3.32 -5.69
N VAL A 24 6.77 -2.03 -5.59
CA VAL A 24 6.75 -1.10 -6.73
C VAL A 24 8.14 -0.97 -7.33
N ASN A 25 9.20 -0.81 -6.53
CA ASN A 25 10.57 -0.74 -7.04
C ASN A 25 10.94 -2.01 -7.84
N HIS A 26 10.55 -3.18 -7.33
CA HIS A 26 10.79 -4.44 -8.01
C HIS A 26 10.02 -4.55 -9.33
N ILE A 27 8.72 -4.22 -9.33
CA ILE A 27 7.91 -4.24 -10.55
C ILE A 27 8.39 -3.20 -11.56
N VAL A 28 8.76 -1.99 -11.15
CA VAL A 28 9.29 -0.96 -12.04
C VAL A 28 10.59 -1.42 -12.70
N ALA A 29 11.47 -2.07 -11.95
CA ALA A 29 12.71 -2.64 -12.52
C ALA A 29 12.41 -3.70 -13.60
N ILE A 30 11.43 -4.58 -13.35
CA ILE A 30 10.96 -5.55 -14.36
C ILE A 30 10.31 -4.83 -15.54
N ALA A 31 9.47 -3.83 -15.27
CA ALA A 31 8.75 -3.07 -16.27
C ALA A 31 9.69 -2.37 -17.27
N ASN A 32 10.79 -1.80 -16.75
CA ASN A 32 11.83 -1.15 -17.54
C ASN A 32 12.60 -2.12 -18.44
N SER A 33 12.52 -3.43 -18.20
CA SER A 33 13.12 -4.43 -19.09
C SER A 33 12.27 -4.75 -20.32
N PHE A 34 11.01 -4.30 -20.37
CA PHE A 34 10.13 -4.53 -21.53
C PHE A 34 10.41 -3.56 -22.68
N PRO A 35 10.35 -4.02 -23.94
CA PRO A 35 10.59 -3.19 -25.13
C PRO A 35 9.56 -2.06 -25.31
N ASN A 36 8.36 -2.20 -24.74
CA ASN A 36 7.32 -1.17 -24.76
C ASN A 36 6.92 -0.81 -23.32
N THR A 37 7.87 -0.20 -22.60
CA THR A 37 7.84 0.08 -21.16
C THR A 37 6.59 0.84 -20.72
N LEU A 38 6.11 1.78 -21.52
CA LEU A 38 5.00 2.65 -21.12
C LEU A 38 3.67 1.88 -21.04
N ILE A 39 3.40 1.02 -22.03
CA ILE A 39 2.15 0.24 -22.09
C ILE A 39 2.23 -0.96 -21.16
N PHE A 40 3.23 -1.83 -21.34
CA PHE A 40 3.34 -3.06 -20.55
C PHE A 40 3.74 -2.75 -19.10
N GLY A 41 4.70 -1.85 -18.89
CA GLY A 41 5.10 -1.45 -17.55
C GLY A 41 3.98 -0.78 -16.77
N GLY A 42 3.27 0.16 -17.38
CA GLY A 42 2.09 0.78 -16.77
C GLY A 42 1.02 -0.24 -16.39
N PHE A 43 0.72 -1.18 -17.28
CA PHE A 43 -0.23 -2.27 -17.01
C PHE A 43 0.21 -3.16 -15.84
N PHE A 44 1.48 -3.59 -15.80
CA PHE A 44 1.99 -4.43 -14.71
C PHE A 44 2.04 -3.71 -13.36
N ILE A 45 2.35 -2.41 -13.34
CA ILE A 45 2.33 -1.61 -12.11
C ILE A 45 0.90 -1.48 -11.58
N LEU A 46 -0.08 -1.19 -12.46
CA LEU A 46 -1.49 -1.09 -12.07
C LEU A 46 -2.03 -2.44 -11.58
N LEU A 47 -1.79 -3.51 -12.32
CA LEU A 47 -2.21 -4.87 -11.96
C LEU A 47 -1.55 -5.32 -10.65
N GLY A 48 -0.25 -5.08 -10.51
CA GLY A 48 0.49 -5.39 -9.29
C GLY A 48 -0.05 -4.63 -8.08
N THR A 49 -0.30 -3.33 -8.24
CA THR A 49 -0.89 -2.51 -7.17
C THR A 49 -2.28 -2.99 -6.78
N PHE A 50 -3.11 -3.39 -7.75
CA PHE A 50 -4.43 -3.96 -7.51
C PHE A 50 -4.36 -5.28 -6.71
N LEU A 51 -3.44 -6.18 -7.09
CA LEU A 51 -3.21 -7.44 -6.37
C LEU A 51 -2.70 -7.18 -4.94
N PHE A 52 -1.75 -6.26 -4.78
CA PHE A 52 -1.24 -5.84 -3.48
C PHE A 52 -2.39 -5.28 -2.62
N TRP A 53 -3.29 -4.50 -3.21
CA TRP A 53 -4.47 -3.99 -2.52
C TRP A 53 -5.40 -5.10 -2.04
N GLY A 54 -5.58 -6.15 -2.85
CA GLY A 54 -6.30 -7.36 -2.45
C GLY A 54 -5.68 -8.04 -1.23
N ILE A 55 -4.35 -8.07 -1.14
CA ILE A 55 -3.60 -8.60 0.01
C ILE A 55 -3.82 -7.71 1.25
N VAL A 56 -3.62 -6.40 1.12
CA VAL A 56 -3.86 -5.42 2.21
C VAL A 56 -5.26 -5.59 2.78
N ASN A 57 -6.28 -5.69 1.93
CA ASN A 57 -7.67 -5.84 2.34
C ASN A 57 -7.95 -7.13 3.12
N ARG A 58 -7.18 -8.21 2.87
CA ARG A 58 -7.34 -9.48 3.58
C ARG A 58 -6.62 -9.52 4.92
N ILE A 59 -5.43 -8.91 5.01
CA ILE A 59 -4.59 -8.99 6.21
C ILE A 59 -5.03 -7.95 7.25
N THR A 60 -5.55 -6.79 6.82
CA THR A 60 -5.87 -5.70 7.74
C THR A 60 -7.13 -6.03 8.55
N PRO A 61 -7.03 -6.26 9.88
CA PRO A 61 -8.16 -6.70 10.70
C PRO A 61 -9.24 -5.60 10.84
N PHE A 62 -8.89 -4.36 10.50
CA PHE A 62 -9.77 -3.20 10.56
C PHE A 62 -10.60 -3.00 9.28
N ASN A 63 -10.47 -3.87 8.27
CA ASN A 63 -11.23 -3.72 7.02
C ASN A 63 -12.73 -3.96 7.19
N THR A 64 -13.16 -4.61 8.27
CA THR A 64 -14.57 -4.77 8.68
C THR A 64 -15.22 -3.44 9.11
N HIS A 65 -14.42 -2.43 9.46
CA HIS A 65 -14.92 -1.12 9.81
C HIS A 65 -15.28 -0.33 8.53
N ARG A 66 -16.37 0.45 8.58
CA ARG A 66 -16.76 1.36 7.49
C ARG A 66 -15.58 2.24 7.09
N LEU A 67 -15.53 2.63 5.81
CA LEU A 67 -14.49 3.50 5.24
C LEU A 67 -14.24 4.77 6.07
N ASN A 68 -15.29 5.32 6.69
CA ASN A 68 -15.23 6.53 7.51
C ASN A 68 -14.78 6.30 8.96
N HIS A 69 -14.43 5.07 9.35
CA HIS A 69 -13.99 4.81 10.72
C HIS A 69 -12.61 5.43 10.96
N PRO A 70 -12.42 6.20 12.06
CA PRO A 70 -11.20 6.98 12.28
C PRO A 70 -9.94 6.12 12.29
N VAL A 71 -10.00 4.89 12.80
CA VAL A 71 -8.88 3.92 12.80
C VAL A 71 -8.42 3.53 11.39
N ARG A 72 -9.36 3.43 10.45
CA ARG A 72 -9.08 3.10 9.04
C ARG A 72 -8.45 4.30 8.34
N ILE A 73 -8.98 5.50 8.58
CA ILE A 73 -8.41 6.75 8.05
C ILE A 73 -6.97 6.94 8.55
N THR A 74 -6.71 6.73 9.85
CA THR A 74 -5.34 6.86 10.39
C THR A 74 -4.39 5.85 9.78
N GLY A 75 -4.85 4.62 9.56
CA GLY A 75 -4.08 3.59 8.87
C GLY A 75 -3.69 4.03 7.45
N PHE A 76 -4.67 4.37 6.62
CA PHE A 76 -4.42 4.85 5.25
C PHE A 76 -3.50 6.09 5.21
N ALA A 77 -3.72 7.05 6.10
CA ALA A 77 -2.86 8.23 6.19
C ALA A 77 -1.40 7.83 6.48
N SER A 78 -1.19 6.86 7.38
CA SER A 78 0.15 6.36 7.70
C SER A 78 0.80 5.61 6.52
N PHE A 79 0.02 4.83 5.77
CA PHE A 79 0.48 4.18 4.54
C PHE A 79 0.97 5.21 3.53
N PHE A 80 0.13 6.21 3.21
CA PHE A 80 0.48 7.25 2.24
C PHE A 80 1.64 8.12 2.72
N PHE A 81 1.73 8.40 4.01
CA PHE A 81 2.82 9.19 4.58
C PHE A 81 4.19 8.56 4.30
N VAL A 82 4.35 7.25 4.51
CA VAL A 82 5.60 6.53 4.21
C VAL A 82 5.91 6.55 2.72
N VAL A 83 4.89 6.35 1.88
CA VAL A 83 5.04 6.40 0.42
C VAL A 83 5.52 7.79 -0.02
N VAL A 84 4.86 8.86 0.42
CA VAL A 84 5.21 10.23 0.04
C VAL A 84 6.62 10.58 0.51
N ILE A 85 6.99 10.25 1.75
CA ILE A 85 8.33 10.51 2.28
C ILE A 85 9.40 9.80 1.47
N TYR A 86 9.15 8.57 1.02
CA TYR A 86 10.12 7.82 0.25
C TYR A 86 10.38 8.42 -1.15
N PHE A 87 9.37 9.06 -1.75
CA PHE A 87 9.46 9.64 -3.09
C PHE A 87 9.71 11.16 -3.12
N LEU A 88 9.79 11.81 -1.96
CA LEU A 88 10.15 13.22 -1.82
C LEU A 88 11.66 13.42 -1.92
#